data_AF-A0A257LL79-F1
#
_entry.id   AF-A0A257LL79-F1
#
_cell.length_a   1.000
_cell.length_b   1.000
_cell.length_c   1.000
_cell.angle_alpha   90.00
_cell.angle_beta   90.00
_cell.angle_gamma   90.00
#
_symmetry.space_group_name_H-M   'P 1'
#
loop_
_entity.id
_entity.type
_entity.pdbx_description
1 polymer ?
#
loop_
_entity_poly.entity_id
_entity_poly.type
_entity_poly.pdbx_seq_one_letter_code
_entity_poly.pdbx_strand_id
1 'polypeptide(L)'
;LLDEPLGALDALTRIEMHRLIERLWQQHGFTALLVPHDVAEAVALADRVLLIEDQQVTLDQRIALPRPRQHGSAGFAQHEGEILRRVLQQPVLEERPAPLNLGRLRFAV
;
A
#
# COMPACT_ATOMS: atom_id res chain seq x y z
N LEU A 1 -15.63 3.45 0.67
CA LEU A 1 -14.47 2.94 -0.08
C LEU A 1 -13.71 4.15 -0.58
N LEU A 2 -12.40 4.22 -0.34
CA LEU A 2 -11.53 5.30 -0.76
C LEU A 2 -10.39 4.70 -1.57
N ASP A 3 -10.28 5.07 -2.85
CA ASP A 3 -9.24 4.58 -3.75
C ASP A 3 -8.25 5.72 -4.02
N GLU A 4 -7.01 5.56 -3.53
CA GLU A 4 -5.95 6.56 -3.54
C GLU A 4 -6.42 8.00 -3.20
N PRO A 5 -7.18 8.21 -2.10
CA PRO A 5 -7.89 9.47 -1.85
C PRO A 5 -6.99 10.71 -1.70
N LEU A 6 -5.69 10.50 -1.48
CA LEU A 6 -4.72 11.55 -1.17
C LEU A 6 -3.50 11.55 -2.11
N GLY A 7 -3.52 10.72 -3.15
CA GLY A 7 -2.40 10.56 -4.09
C GLY A 7 -2.07 11.84 -4.87
N ALA A 8 -3.10 12.65 -5.17
CA ALA A 8 -2.95 13.91 -5.90
C ALA A 8 -2.57 15.12 -5.03
N LEU A 9 -2.45 14.94 -3.71
CA LEU A 9 -2.18 16.04 -2.79
C LEU A 9 -0.69 16.23 -2.56
N ASP A 10 -0.29 17.49 -2.36
CA ASP A 10 1.04 17.81 -1.86
C ASP A 10 1.23 17.27 -0.42
N ALA A 11 2.49 17.25 0.02
CA ALA A 11 2.87 16.64 1.30
C ALA A 11 2.15 17.26 2.51
N LEU A 12 1.97 18.59 2.56
CA LEU A 12 1.35 19.24 3.72
C LEU A 12 -0.16 18.95 3.73
N THR A 13 -0.83 19.14 2.60
CA THR A 13 -2.27 18.89 2.48
C THR A 13 -2.60 17.42 2.76
N ARG A 14 -1.74 16.48 2.31
CA ARG A 14 -1.87 15.05 2.63
C ARG A 14 -1.85 14.78 4.13
N ILE A 15 -0.89 15.38 4.87
CA ILE A 15 -0.80 15.25 6.32
C ILE A 15 -2.05 15.79 7.02
N GLU A 16 -2.58 16.94 6.58
CA GLU A 16 -3.79 17.52 7.15
C GLU A 16 -5.01 16.64 6.92
N MET A 17 -5.15 16.10 5.70
CA MET A 17 -6.23 15.22 5.32
C MET A 17 -6.17 13.87 6.02
N HIS A 18 -4.97 13.28 6.22
CA HIS A 18 -4.81 12.10 7.07
C HIS A 18 -5.37 12.33 8.46
N ARG A 19 -4.98 13.44 9.09
CA ARG A 19 -5.48 13.79 10.43
C ARG A 19 -6.99 14.02 10.42
N LEU A 20 -7.55 14.60 9.36
CA LEU A 20 -8.99 14.79 9.24
C LEU A 20 -9.72 13.45 9.14
N ILE A 21 -9.27 12.54 8.28
CA ILE A 21 -9.87 11.22 8.10
C ILE A 21 -9.81 10.44 9.42
N GLU A 22 -8.66 10.42 10.09
CA GLU A 22 -8.51 9.76 11.39
C GLU A 22 -9.48 10.32 12.44
N ARG A 23 -9.61 11.65 12.54
CA ARG A 23 -10.56 12.29 13.47
C ARG A 23 -12.01 11.93 13.15
N LEU A 24 -12.43 12.07 11.89
CA LEU A 24 -13.80 11.75 11.48
C LEU A 24 -14.13 10.30 11.74
N TRP A 25 -13.20 9.41 11.44
CA TRP A 25 -13.34 7.98 11.70
C TRP A 25 -13.49 7.68 13.19
N GLN A 26 -12.65 8.27 14.06
CA GLN A 26 -12.76 8.12 15.51
C GLN A 26 -14.08 8.69 16.06
N GLN A 27 -14.56 9.80 15.50
CA GLN A 27 -15.79 10.46 15.94
C GLN A 27 -17.05 9.69 15.53
N HIS A 28 -17.07 9.13 14.32
CA HIS A 28 -18.27 8.55 13.73
C HIS A 28 -18.28 7.02 13.76
N GLY A 29 -17.15 6.37 14.04
CA GLY A 29 -17.05 4.91 14.17
C GLY A 29 -17.40 4.14 12.89
N PHE A 30 -17.31 4.77 11.72
CA PHE A 30 -17.62 4.09 10.45
C PHE A 30 -16.55 3.08 10.08
N THR A 31 -16.92 2.07 9.29
CA THR A 31 -15.94 1.19 8.64
C THR A 31 -15.53 1.79 7.30
N ALA A 32 -14.22 1.88 7.05
CA ALA A 32 -13.68 2.32 5.77
C ALA A 32 -12.74 1.25 5.19
N LEU A 33 -12.82 1.08 3.88
CA LEU A 33 -11.82 0.38 3.08
C LEU A 33 -11.04 1.43 2.30
N LEU A 34 -9.72 1.41 2.44
CA LEU A 34 -8.76 2.34 1.84
C LEU A 34 -7.80 1.56 0.97
N VAL A 35 -7.57 2.04 -0.26
CA VAL A 35 -6.44 1.65 -1.10
C VAL A 35 -5.46 2.82 -1.05
N PRO A 36 -4.41 2.75 -0.20
CA PRO A 36 -3.46 3.84 -0.04
C PRO A 36 -2.41 3.84 -1.15
N HIS A 37 -1.71 4.98 -1.31
CA HIS A 37 -0.62 5.12 -2.28
C HIS A 37 0.65 4.37 -1.85
N ASP A 38 0.89 4.24 -0.55
CA ASP A 38 2.06 3.55 -0.01
C ASP A 38 1.76 2.77 1.29
N VAL A 39 2.76 2.00 1.74
CA VAL A 39 2.66 1.18 2.95
C VAL A 39 2.61 2.03 4.22
N ALA A 40 3.28 3.18 4.25
CA ALA A 40 3.29 4.05 5.42
C ALA A 40 1.87 4.58 5.70
N GLU A 41 1.13 4.99 4.67
CA GLU A 41 -0.27 5.39 4.76
C GLU A 41 -1.16 4.25 5.27
N ALA A 42 -0.93 3.02 4.81
CA ALA A 42 -1.65 1.84 5.30
C ALA A 42 -1.43 1.64 6.81
N VAL A 43 -0.17 1.70 7.26
CA VAL A 43 0.20 1.53 8.68
C VAL A 43 -0.22 2.75 9.52
N ALA A 44 -0.34 3.94 8.94
CA ALA A 44 -0.80 5.13 9.66
C ALA A 44 -2.30 5.11 9.93
N LEU A 45 -3.12 4.65 8.97
CA LEU A 45 -4.58 4.80 9.04
C LEU A 45 -5.31 3.51 9.44
N ALA A 46 -4.87 2.35 8.94
CA ALA A 46 -5.68 1.13 8.97
C ALA A 46 -5.54 0.33 10.27
N ASP A 47 -6.62 -0.21 10.82
CA ASP A 47 -6.54 -1.19 11.92
C ASP A 47 -6.08 -2.59 11.46
N ARG A 48 -6.22 -2.85 10.15
CA ARG A 48 -5.89 -4.10 9.48
C ARG A 48 -5.43 -3.80 8.06
N VAL A 49 -4.31 -4.37 7.64
CA VAL A 49 -3.75 -4.27 6.29
C VAL A 49 -3.88 -5.63 5.61
N LEU A 50 -4.44 -5.63 4.40
CA LEU A 50 -4.58 -6.82 3.57
C LEU A 50 -3.71 -6.67 2.34
N LEU A 51 -2.89 -7.69 2.03
CA LEU A 51 -2.22 -7.80 0.74
C LEU A 51 -3.01 -8.76 -0.13
N ILE A 52 -3.34 -8.34 -1.35
CA ILE A 52 -4.05 -9.15 -2.33
C ILE A 52 -3.11 -9.42 -3.49
N GLU A 53 -2.87 -10.70 -3.78
CA GLU A 53 -2.04 -11.19 -4.89
C GLU A 53 -2.79 -12.32 -5.58
N ASP A 54 -2.80 -12.34 -6.92
CA ASP A 54 -3.50 -13.38 -7.72
C ASP A 54 -4.95 -13.65 -7.26
N GLN A 55 -5.68 -12.58 -6.92
CA GLN A 55 -7.06 -12.62 -6.41
C GLN A 55 -7.21 -13.34 -5.05
N GLN A 56 -6.11 -13.54 -4.32
CA GLN A 56 -6.07 -14.15 -2.99
C GLN A 56 -5.52 -13.16 -1.95
N VAL A 57 -5.98 -13.27 -0.72
CA VAL A 57 -5.38 -12.52 0.40
C VAL A 57 -4.14 -13.27 0.87
N THR A 58 -2.96 -12.70 0.65
CA THR A 58 -1.66 -13.33 0.98
C THR A 58 -1.00 -12.76 2.23
N LEU A 59 -1.52 -11.64 2.74
CA LEU A 59 -1.20 -11.08 4.05
C LEU A 59 -2.48 -10.56 4.70
N ASP A 60 -2.63 -10.87 5.98
CA ASP A 60 -3.65 -10.30 6.85
C ASP A 60 -2.97 -9.82 8.15
N GLN A 61 -2.61 -8.54 8.16
CA GLN A 61 -1.84 -7.94 9.24
C GLN A 61 -2.70 -7.01 10.09
N ARG A 62 -2.87 -7.32 11.37
CA ARG A 62 -3.46 -6.39 12.34
C ARG A 62 -2.43 -5.34 12.78
N ILE A 63 -2.83 -4.07 12.81
CA ILE A 63 -1.98 -2.95 13.26
C ILE A 63 -2.45 -2.53 14.66
N ALA A 64 -1.92 -3.21 15.68
CA ALA A 64 -2.29 -2.98 17.08
C ALA A 64 -1.48 -1.83 17.72
N LEU A 65 -1.39 -0.70 17.02
CA LEU A 65 -0.72 0.51 17.51
C LEU A 65 -1.73 1.51 18.09
N PRO A 66 -1.44 2.12 19.25
CA PRO A 66 -2.27 3.18 19.80
C PRO A 66 -2.27 4.40 18.87
N ARG A 67 -3.38 5.13 18.85
CA ARG A 67 -3.52 6.39 18.12
C ARG A 67 -3.25 7.57 19.07
N PRO A 68 -2.61 8.67 18.62
CA PRO A 68 -2.11 8.90 17.26
C PRO A 68 -0.86 8.07 16.95
N ARG A 69 -0.81 7.48 15.75
CA ARG A 69 0.35 6.66 15.35
C ARG A 69 1.52 7.57 14.99
N GLN A 70 2.67 7.30 15.60
CA GLN A 70 3.90 8.04 15.34
C GLN A 70 4.74 7.25 14.33
N HIS A 71 4.93 7.82 13.13
CA HIS A 71 5.73 7.23 12.05
C HIS A 71 7.14 6.80 12.52
N GLY A 72 7.75 7.54 13.45
CA GLY A 72 9.08 7.22 14.00
C GLY A 72 9.10 6.20 15.14
N SER A 73 7.96 5.63 15.53
CA SER A 73 7.93 4.63 16.61
C SER A 73 8.43 3.28 16.14
N ALA A 74 9.07 2.53 17.04
CA ALA A 74 9.59 1.19 16.72
C ALA A 74 8.49 0.23 16.22
N GLY A 75 7.29 0.29 16.83
CA GLY A 75 6.16 -0.53 16.41
C GLY A 75 5.64 -0.18 15.01
N PHE A 76 5.68 1.10 14.63
CA PHE A 76 5.34 1.54 13.27
C PHE A 76 6.33 0.96 12.26
N ALA A 77 7.63 1.19 12.48
CA ALA A 77 8.68 0.70 11.61
C ALA A 77 8.67 -0.84 11.47
N GLN A 78 8.31 -1.56 12.54
CA GLN A 78 8.17 -3.01 12.50
C GLN A 78 7.05 -3.45 11.54
N HIS A 79 5.86 -2.86 11.64
CA HIS A 79 4.75 -3.20 10.75
C HIS A 79 5.04 -2.80 9.30
N GLU A 80 5.58 -1.60 9.09
CA GLU A 80 5.95 -1.11 7.77
C GLU A 80 6.99 -2.02 7.10
N GLY A 81 8.05 -2.40 7.83
CA GLY A 81 9.09 -3.29 7.32
C GLY A 81 8.58 -4.70 7.00
N GLU A 82 7.66 -5.24 7.80
CA GLU A 82 7.05 -6.56 7.53
C GLU A 82 6.21 -6.54 6.26
N ILE A 83 5.35 -5.53 6.10
CA ILE A 83 4.49 -5.39 4.93
C ILE A 83 5.35 -5.13 3.68
N LEU A 84 6.33 -4.22 3.75
CA LEU A 84 7.25 -3.96 2.65
C LEU A 84 8.03 -5.20 2.24
N ARG A 85 8.52 -6.00 3.19
CA ARG A 85 9.19 -7.26 2.88
C ARG A 85 8.27 -8.19 2.09
N ARG A 86 7.01 -8.30 2.48
CA ARG A 86 6.04 -9.16 1.78
C ARG A 86 5.75 -8.65 0.37
N VAL A 87 5.62 -7.34 0.18
CA VAL A 87 5.41 -6.69 -1.12
C VAL A 87 6.64 -6.84 -2.03
N LEU A 88 7.87 -6.73 -1.49
CA LEU A 88 9.10 -6.83 -2.28
C LEU A 88 9.50 -8.28 -2.59
N GLN A 89 9.08 -9.25 -1.78
CA GLN A 89 9.29 -10.69 -2.03
C GLN A 89 8.35 -11.27 -3.10
N GLN A 90 7.71 -10.41 -3.88
CA GLN A 90 7.07 -10.81 -5.12
C GLN A 90 8.06 -11.62 -5.96
N PRO A 91 7.73 -12.85 -6.37
CA PRO A 91 8.30 -13.34 -7.61
C PRO A 91 7.83 -12.32 -8.64
N VAL A 92 8.75 -11.51 -9.16
CA VAL A 92 8.56 -10.95 -10.50
C VAL A 92 8.13 -12.16 -11.31
N LEU A 93 6.87 -12.21 -11.75
CA LEU A 93 6.42 -13.21 -12.70
C LEU A 93 7.54 -13.23 -13.72
N GLU A 94 8.27 -14.35 -13.83
CA GLU A 94 9.28 -14.49 -14.85
C GLU A 94 8.56 -14.11 -16.13
N GLU A 95 8.84 -12.92 -16.67
CA GLU A 95 8.64 -12.64 -18.06
C GLU A 95 9.51 -13.69 -18.74
N ARG A 96 8.96 -14.88 -18.98
CA ARG A 96 9.61 -15.87 -19.83
C ARG A 96 9.85 -15.08 -21.09
N PRO A 97 11.10 -14.75 -21.46
CA PRO A 97 11.33 -14.00 -22.68
C PRO A 97 10.65 -14.83 -23.76
N ALA A 98 9.65 -14.23 -24.43
CA ALA A 98 9.01 -14.87 -25.56
C ALA A 98 10.14 -15.42 -26.43
N PRO A 99 10.10 -16.70 -26.85
CA PRO A 99 11.18 -17.26 -27.64
C PRO A 99 11.41 -16.30 -28.80
N LEU A 100 12.63 -15.73 -28.87
CA LEU A 100 13.04 -14.82 -29.92
C LEU A 100 12.85 -15.58 -31.24
N ASN A 101 11.75 -15.30 -31.92
CA ASN A 101 11.56 -15.74 -33.29
C ASN A 101 12.57 -15.00 -34.15
N LEU A 102 13.75 -15.61 -34.32
CA LEU A 102 14.80 -15.20 -35.27
C LEU A 102 14.35 -15.47 -36.73
N GLY A 103 13.11 -15.12 -37.05
CA GLY A 103 12.52 -15.25 -38.38
C GLY A 103 12.01 -13.89 -38.84
N ARG A 104 12.73 -13.28 -39.78
CA ARG A 104 12.49 -11.96 -40.43
C ARG A 104 12.90 -10.72 -39.62
N LEU A 105 14.20 -10.46 -39.64
CA LEU A 105 14.66 -9.08 -39.77
C LEU A 105 14.24 -8.56 -41.16
N ARG A 106 13.34 -7.58 -41.20
CA ARG A 106 13.17 -6.69 -42.35
C ARG A 106 13.74 -5.34 -41.94
N PHE A 107 14.91 -5.01 -42.48
CA PHE A 107 15.42 -3.64 -42.48
C PHE A 107 14.50 -2.79 -43.36
N ALA A 108 14.07 -1.63 -42.85
CA ALA A 108 13.60 -0.52 -43.66
C ALA A 108 14.67 0.57 -43.61
N VAL A 109 14.98 1.13 -44.78
CA VAL A 109 15.94 2.21 -45.03
C VAL A 109 15.41 3.52 -44.48
#